data_AF-A0A2N9ANQ0-F1
#
_entry.id   AF-A0A2N9ANQ0-F1
#
_cell.length_a   1.000
_cell.length_b   1.000
_cell.length_c   1.000
_cell.angle_alpha   90.00
_cell.angle_beta   90.00
_cell.angle_gamma   90.00
#
_symmetry.space_group_name_H-M   'P 1'
#
loop_
_entity.id
_entity.type
_entity.pdbx_description
1 polymer ?
#
loop_
_entity_poly.entity_id
_entity_poly.type
_entity_poly.pdbx_seq_one_letter_code
_entity_poly.pdbx_strand_id
1 'polypeptide(L)'
;MNRVCPWAWHLQSSFKIVSERQGTDPLAWSDADARLAALNEYQILDTAAEQSFENLTLLAARICEAPVALVSLIDRDRPWFKARIGFPDCETDLDRSVCRLVLAEPDVLVIPDLTLDPRTKANPSVTGEPLIRFYAGAPLRTPEGVTIGGLCVIDIKPRPAGLTEIQQETLRALARQLTMLLDLRRKTAELTRTATATATATATAVSESETRFRNMADNAPVMMWVTDPSGFCTYLNARWYEFTGQTLREGEGYGWLDAV
;
A
#
# COMPACT_ATOMS: atom_id res chain seq x y z
N MET A 1 15.20 10.90 -7.06
CA MET A 1 15.95 10.00 -6.15
C MET A 1 14.94 9.30 -5.27
N ASN A 2 14.61 8.05 -5.59
CA ASN A 2 13.70 7.23 -4.79
C ASN A 2 14.26 7.08 -3.37
N ARG A 3 13.62 7.73 -2.38
CA ARG A 3 13.91 7.49 -0.96
C ARG A 3 13.20 6.20 -0.54
N VAL A 4 13.69 5.06 -1.03
CA VAL A 4 13.39 3.78 -0.39
C VAL A 4 14.04 3.83 0.98
N CYS A 5 13.30 3.49 2.04
CA CYS A 5 13.88 3.30 3.37
C CYS A 5 15.04 2.31 3.23
N PRO A 6 16.29 2.70 3.55
CA PRO A 6 17.40 1.75 3.52
C PRO A 6 17.08 0.66 4.54
N TRP A 7 17.09 -0.59 4.08
CA TRP A 7 17.24 -1.75 4.95
C TRP A 7 18.47 -1.49 5.83
N ALA A 8 18.25 -1.33 7.13
CA ALA A 8 19.26 -0.91 8.07
C ALA A 8 20.39 -1.94 8.15
N TRP A 9 21.56 -1.58 7.60
CA TRP A 9 22.85 -2.09 8.05
C TRP A 9 23.73 -0.90 8.40
N HIS A 10 23.72 -0.52 9.68
CA HIS A 10 24.95 -0.23 10.39
C HIS A 10 24.78 -0.62 11.86
N LEU A 11 25.43 -1.74 12.18
CA LEU A 11 25.79 -2.17 13.52
C LEU A 11 26.52 -1.05 14.27
N GLN A 12 26.00 -0.65 15.42
CA GLN A 12 26.81 -0.64 16.63
C GLN A 12 26.08 -1.40 17.74
N SER A 13 26.83 -2.36 18.27
CA SER A 13 26.44 -3.41 19.20
C SER A 13 25.89 -2.87 20.51
N SER A 14 24.69 -3.30 20.87
CA SER A 14 24.34 -3.63 22.25
C SER A 14 23.23 -4.68 22.21
N PHE A 15 23.54 -5.84 22.79
CA PHE A 15 22.71 -7.02 22.93
C PHE A 15 21.22 -6.69 23.19
N LYS A 16 20.34 -7.11 22.27
CA LYS A 16 18.90 -7.25 22.54
C LYS A 16 18.72 -8.36 23.57
N ILE A 17 18.50 -7.99 24.83
CA ILE A 17 17.73 -8.84 25.74
C ILE A 17 16.27 -8.64 25.33
N VAL A 18 15.69 -9.65 24.69
CA VAL A 18 14.23 -9.79 24.55
C VAL A 18 13.70 -10.00 25.96
N SER A 19 13.42 -8.91 26.65
CA SER A 19 12.69 -8.92 27.91
C SER A 19 11.23 -9.12 27.55
N GLU A 20 10.70 -10.33 27.77
CA GLU A 20 9.27 -10.52 27.99
C GLU A 20 8.82 -9.47 29.01
N ARG A 21 8.02 -8.49 28.57
CA ARG A 21 7.39 -7.53 29.48
C ARG A 21 5.90 -7.70 29.38
N GLN A 22 5.40 -8.52 30.30
CA GLN A 22 4.09 -8.33 30.89
C GLN A 22 4.11 -6.97 31.60
N GLY A 23 3.50 -5.97 30.96
CA GLY A 23 3.28 -4.64 31.53
C GLY A 23 2.03 -4.09 30.88
N THR A 24 0.97 -3.94 31.66
CA THR A 24 -0.31 -3.38 31.24
C THR A 24 -0.11 -1.96 30.71
N ASP A 25 -0.25 -1.77 29.40
CA ASP A 25 -0.25 -0.44 28.76
C ASP A 25 -1.48 0.35 29.26
N PRO A 26 -1.31 1.55 29.86
CA PRO A 26 -2.42 2.38 30.28
C PRO A 26 -3.30 2.90 29.13
N LEU A 27 -2.91 2.68 27.87
CA LEU A 27 -3.74 2.86 26.68
C LEU A 27 -4.21 1.52 26.13
N ALA A 28 -4.89 0.70 26.95
CA ALA A 28 -5.57 -0.50 26.47
C ALA A 28 -6.59 -0.09 25.37
N TRP A 29 -6.15 -0.12 24.12
CA TRP A 29 -6.99 0.22 22.98
C TRP A 29 -8.04 -0.88 22.87
N SER A 30 -9.27 -0.59 23.29
CA SER A 30 -10.38 -1.54 23.22
C SER A 30 -10.63 -2.06 21.80
N ASP A 31 -10.07 -1.38 20.80
CA ASP A 31 -10.21 -1.66 19.38
C ASP A 31 -8.85 -1.94 18.68
N ALA A 32 -7.83 -2.39 19.42
CA ALA A 32 -6.50 -2.67 18.86
C ALA A 32 -6.56 -3.66 17.68
N ASP A 33 -7.35 -4.72 17.80
CA ASP A 33 -7.44 -5.78 16.80
C ASP A 33 -8.14 -5.30 15.53
N ALA A 34 -9.27 -4.59 15.63
CA ALA A 34 -9.96 -4.07 14.45
C ALA A 34 -9.11 -3.01 13.72
N ARG A 35 -8.40 -2.17 14.48
CA ARG A 35 -7.43 -1.21 13.93
C ARG A 35 -6.32 -1.90 13.13
N LEU A 36 -5.71 -2.94 13.69
CA LEU A 36 -4.64 -3.68 13.00
C LEU A 36 -5.18 -4.44 11.79
N ALA A 37 -6.38 -5.00 11.87
CA ALA A 37 -7.05 -5.64 10.73
C ALA A 37 -7.29 -4.63 9.60
N ALA A 38 -7.90 -3.48 9.92
CA ALA A 38 -8.16 -2.40 8.97
C ALA A 38 -6.87 -1.88 8.32
N LEU A 39 -5.82 -1.65 9.11
CA LEU A 39 -4.52 -1.22 8.58
C LEU A 39 -3.89 -2.26 7.64
N ASN A 40 -4.01 -3.55 7.98
CA ASN A 40 -3.51 -4.64 7.16
C ASN A 40 -4.25 -4.73 5.81
N GLU A 41 -5.55 -4.44 5.75
CA GLU A 41 -6.31 -4.43 4.49
C GLU A 41 -5.77 -3.44 3.45
N TYR A 42 -5.16 -2.34 3.89
CA TYR A 42 -4.55 -1.37 2.98
C TYR A 42 -3.22 -1.83 2.36
N GLN A 43 -2.56 -2.85 2.92
CA GLN A 43 -1.26 -3.36 2.46
C GLN A 43 -0.25 -2.21 2.20
N ILE A 44 -0.24 -1.23 3.10
CA ILE A 44 0.44 0.06 2.92
C ILE A 44 1.75 0.16 3.72
N LEU A 45 1.87 -0.59 4.81
CA LEU A 45 3.07 -0.62 5.64
C LEU A 45 4.27 -1.10 4.82
N ASP A 46 5.44 -0.52 5.09
CA ASP A 46 6.72 -0.82 4.42
C ASP A 46 6.72 -0.66 2.89
N THR A 47 5.71 0.00 2.32
CA THR A 47 5.68 0.32 0.90
C THR A 47 6.59 1.52 0.58
N ALA A 48 7.02 1.61 -0.68
CA ALA A 48 7.81 2.74 -1.17
C ALA A 48 7.12 4.09 -0.93
N ALA A 49 7.91 5.16 -0.83
CA ALA A 49 7.40 6.52 -0.77
C ALA A 49 6.57 6.85 -2.02
N GLU A 50 5.47 7.57 -1.82
CA GLU A 50 4.52 7.94 -2.87
C GLU A 50 4.32 9.46 -2.85
N GLN A 51 4.55 10.11 -3.99
CA GLN A 51 4.53 11.56 -4.12
C GLN A 51 3.20 12.19 -3.69
N SER A 52 2.09 11.49 -3.92
CA SER A 52 0.75 11.93 -3.52
C SER A 52 0.64 12.15 -2.01
N PHE A 53 1.19 11.24 -1.20
CA PHE A 53 1.24 11.36 0.26
C PHE A 53 2.22 12.45 0.69
N GLU A 54 3.40 12.52 0.06
CA GLU A 54 4.40 13.55 0.36
C GLU A 54 3.87 14.96 0.11
N ASN A 55 3.14 15.17 -0.99
CA ASN A 55 2.57 16.48 -1.33
C ASN A 55 1.57 16.96 -0.27
N LEU A 56 0.66 16.09 0.20
CA LEU A 56 -0.29 16.44 1.26
C LEU A 56 0.42 16.71 2.59
N THR A 57 1.47 15.94 2.89
CA THR A 57 2.29 16.13 4.09
C THR A 57 3.04 17.46 4.06
N LEU A 58 3.59 17.83 2.88
CA LEU A 58 4.24 19.12 2.67
C LEU A 58 3.26 20.28 2.84
N LEU A 59 2.04 20.17 2.32
CA LEU A 59 1.01 21.19 2.51
C LEU A 59 0.67 21.37 4.00
N ALA A 60 0.57 20.27 4.76
CA ALA A 60 0.35 20.34 6.21
C ALA A 60 1.47 21.11 6.91
N ALA A 61 2.75 20.79 6.62
CA ALA A 61 3.90 21.50 7.17
C ALA A 61 3.88 23.00 6.82
N ARG A 62 3.61 23.33 5.55
CA ARG A 62 3.62 24.73 5.07
C ARG A 62 2.50 25.56 5.66
N ILE A 63 1.27 25.06 5.65
CA ILE A 63 0.09 25.81 6.11
C ILE A 63 0.09 25.96 7.63
N CYS A 64 0.53 24.93 8.35
CA CYS A 64 0.71 25.01 9.80
C CYS A 64 2.01 25.70 10.19
N GLU A 65 2.84 26.13 9.23
CA GLU A 65 4.16 26.74 9.46
C GLU A 65 5.04 25.91 10.41
N ALA A 66 4.97 24.58 10.32
CA ALA A 66 5.68 23.66 11.20
C ALA A 66 6.90 23.06 10.50
N PRO A 67 8.03 22.86 11.22
CA PRO A 67 9.24 22.28 10.64
C PRO A 67 9.05 20.81 10.27
N VAL A 68 8.14 20.11 10.95
CA VAL A 68 7.90 18.67 10.78
C VAL A 68 6.44 18.40 10.49
N ALA A 69 6.18 17.51 9.53
CA ALA A 69 4.87 16.91 9.31
C ALA A 69 5.02 15.44 8.91
N LEU A 70 4.11 14.59 9.40
CA LEU A 70 4.17 13.14 9.23
C LEU A 70 2.79 12.58 8.90
N VAL A 71 2.75 11.62 7.98
CA VAL A 71 1.62 10.70 7.84
C VAL A 71 2.01 9.43 8.57
N SER A 72 1.51 9.29 9.80
CA SER A 72 1.83 8.17 10.69
C SER A 72 0.72 7.14 10.66
N LEU A 73 1.06 5.90 10.33
CA LEU A 73 0.22 4.72 10.48
C LEU A 73 0.75 3.95 11.69
N ILE A 74 -0.11 3.69 12.67
CA ILE A 74 0.32 3.04 13.91
C ILE A 74 0.20 1.53 13.69
N ASP A 75 1.26 0.77 13.84
CA ASP A 75 1.24 -0.69 13.78
C ASP A 75 1.05 -1.26 15.20
N ARG A 76 1.40 -2.53 15.44
CA ARG A 76 1.34 -3.19 16.75
C ARG A 76 2.37 -2.61 17.72
N ASP A 77 3.60 -2.42 17.26
CA ASP A 77 4.78 -2.11 18.09
C ASP A 77 5.55 -0.86 17.64
N ARG A 78 5.13 -0.25 16.51
CA ARG A 78 5.77 0.95 15.95
C ARG A 78 4.77 1.88 15.26
N PRO A 79 4.91 3.20 15.34
CA PRO A 79 4.48 4.09 14.27
C PRO A 79 5.36 3.91 13.03
N TRP A 80 4.75 3.70 11.88
CA TRP A 80 5.40 3.73 10.58
C TRP A 80 4.94 4.97 9.79
N PHE A 81 5.87 5.66 9.12
CA PHE A 81 5.56 6.92 8.45
C PHE A 81 5.52 6.77 6.93
N LYS A 82 4.31 6.85 6.37
CA LYS A 82 4.07 6.77 4.92
C LYS A 82 4.68 7.95 4.16
N ALA A 83 4.68 9.12 4.78
CA ALA A 83 5.26 10.35 4.25
C ALA A 83 5.77 11.22 5.39
N ARG A 84 6.87 11.94 5.13
CA ARG A 84 7.66 12.64 6.15
C ARG A 84 8.26 13.93 5.60
N ILE A 85 8.11 15.02 6.34
CA ILE A 85 8.76 16.31 6.10
C ILE A 85 9.52 16.69 7.36
N GLY A 86 10.79 17.06 7.24
CA GLY A 86 11.62 17.50 8.36
C GLY A 86 11.98 16.41 9.38
N PHE A 87 11.72 15.13 9.07
CA PHE A 87 11.97 14.00 9.97
C PHE A 87 12.68 12.86 9.23
N PRO A 88 13.87 12.43 9.68
CA PRO A 88 14.69 11.48 8.94
C PRO A 88 14.16 10.04 9.02
N ASP A 89 13.75 9.61 10.21
CA ASP A 89 13.44 8.20 10.49
C ASP A 89 12.09 7.79 9.88
N CYS A 90 12.01 6.56 9.40
CA CYS A 90 10.81 6.02 8.79
C CYS A 90 9.81 5.39 9.76
N GLU A 91 10.27 5.16 10.97
CA GLU A 91 9.51 4.63 12.09
C GLU A 91 10.16 5.09 13.38
N THR A 92 9.45 4.93 14.48
CA THR A 92 10.03 5.06 15.83
C THR A 92 9.51 3.93 16.71
N ASP A 93 10.06 3.81 17.91
CA ASP A 93 9.45 2.98 18.94
C ASP A 93 8.10 3.57 19.37
N LEU A 94 7.13 2.70 19.71
CA LEU A 94 5.77 3.11 20.07
C LEU A 94 5.70 3.92 21.38
N ASP A 95 6.59 3.64 22.34
CA ASP A 95 6.70 4.37 23.62
C ASP A 95 7.16 5.83 23.42
N ARG A 96 7.90 6.11 22.35
CA ARG A 96 8.35 7.44 21.92
C ARG A 96 7.30 8.19 21.08
N SER A 97 6.24 7.51 20.66
CA SER A 97 5.24 8.05 19.74
C SER A 97 4.23 8.94 20.46
N VAL A 98 4.25 10.24 20.17
CA VAL A 98 3.13 11.15 20.51
C VAL A 98 1.95 10.92 19.56
N CYS A 99 2.23 10.50 18.32
CA CYS A 99 1.22 10.27 17.28
C CYS A 99 0.15 9.25 17.70
N ARG A 100 0.48 8.31 18.58
CA ARG A 100 -0.48 7.32 19.10
C ARG A 100 -1.67 7.95 19.83
N LEU A 101 -1.53 9.17 20.38
CA LEU A 101 -2.61 9.85 21.10
C LEU A 101 -3.79 10.18 20.17
N VAL A 102 -3.54 10.42 18.88
CA VAL A 102 -4.60 10.74 17.91
C VAL A 102 -5.59 9.58 17.71
N LEU A 103 -5.20 8.35 18.03
CA LEU A 103 -6.05 7.17 17.85
C LEU A 103 -7.34 7.24 18.68
N ALA A 104 -7.27 7.87 19.85
CA ALA A 104 -8.41 8.00 20.77
C ALA A 104 -9.26 9.25 20.50
N GLU A 105 -8.85 10.12 19.58
CA GLU A 105 -9.41 11.47 19.44
C GLU A 105 -10.40 11.53 18.26
N PRO A 106 -11.62 12.06 18.45
CA PRO A 106 -12.63 12.15 17.40
C PRO A 106 -12.25 13.14 16.28
N ASP A 107 -11.49 14.17 16.63
CA ASP A 107 -11.09 15.28 15.75
C ASP A 107 -9.61 15.65 15.98
N VAL A 108 -9.15 16.78 15.43
CA VAL A 108 -7.78 17.28 15.58
C VAL A 108 -7.42 17.44 17.05
N LEU A 109 -6.39 16.71 17.47
CA LEU A 109 -5.73 16.90 18.75
C LEU A 109 -4.68 17.99 18.63
N VAL A 110 -4.74 19.03 19.47
CA VAL A 110 -3.72 20.07 19.57
C VAL A 110 -3.14 20.07 20.98
N ILE A 111 -1.81 19.92 21.09
CA ILE A 111 -1.05 20.03 22.34
C ILE A 111 -0.06 21.20 22.18
N PRO A 112 -0.41 22.39 22.72
CA PRO A 112 0.40 23.60 22.65
C PRO A 112 1.83 23.46 23.21
N ASP A 113 1.95 22.70 24.30
CA ASP A 113 3.23 22.39 24.95
C ASP A 113 3.22 20.97 25.53
N LEU A 114 3.97 20.08 24.89
CA LEU A 114 4.12 18.67 25.26
C LEU A 114 4.80 18.46 26.61
N THR A 115 5.55 19.47 27.12
CA THR A 115 6.19 19.39 28.43
C THR A 115 5.22 19.62 29.58
N LEU A 116 4.06 20.23 29.29
CA LEU A 116 3.02 20.53 30.27
C LEU A 116 1.88 19.51 30.25
N ASP A 117 1.65 18.83 29.11
CA ASP A 117 0.60 17.83 28.98
C ASP A 117 0.94 16.55 29.79
N PRO A 118 0.08 16.12 30.75
CA PRO A 118 0.33 14.95 31.58
C PRO A 118 0.56 13.64 30.81
N ARG A 119 0.02 13.53 29.59
CA ARG A 119 0.12 12.35 28.71
C ARG A 119 1.46 12.28 28.00
N THR A 120 2.16 13.41 27.83
CA THR A 120 3.39 13.50 27.02
C THR A 120 4.61 14.00 27.77
N LYS A 121 4.46 14.63 28.95
CA LYS A 121 5.59 15.23 29.69
C LYS A 121 6.74 14.27 30.03
N ALA A 122 6.45 12.98 30.17
CA ALA A 122 7.42 11.92 30.44
C ALA A 122 7.82 11.13 29.19
N ASN A 123 7.33 11.53 28.01
CA ASN A 123 7.63 10.83 26.76
C ASN A 123 9.11 11.06 26.38
N PRO A 124 9.87 10.01 25.96
CA PRO A 124 11.28 10.16 25.62
C PRO A 124 11.56 11.18 24.51
N SER A 125 10.65 11.37 23.56
CA SER A 125 10.78 12.37 22.49
C SER A 125 10.67 13.81 23.02
N VAL A 126 10.05 14.00 24.19
CA VAL A 126 9.90 15.29 24.87
C VAL A 126 11.06 15.54 25.83
N THR A 127 11.44 14.53 26.62
CA THR A 127 12.48 14.65 27.66
C THR A 127 13.91 14.49 27.13
N GLY A 128 14.09 13.89 25.95
CA GLY A 128 15.35 13.76 25.25
C GLY A 128 15.22 14.14 23.77
N GLU A 129 16.31 14.03 23.01
CA GLU A 129 16.30 14.27 21.55
C GLU A 129 15.16 13.46 20.88
N PRO A 130 14.32 14.08 20.02
CA PRO A 130 14.52 15.37 19.37
C PRO A 130 13.92 16.60 20.10
N LEU A 131 13.56 16.48 21.38
CA LEU A 131 13.04 17.56 22.22
C LEU A 131 11.81 18.26 21.63
N ILE A 132 10.83 17.47 21.17
CA ILE A 132 9.58 18.01 20.63
C ILE A 132 8.83 18.79 21.72
N ARG A 133 8.19 19.89 21.32
CA ARG A 133 7.46 20.78 22.23
C ARG A 133 6.02 21.00 21.82
N PHE A 134 5.70 20.90 20.54
CA PHE A 134 4.34 21.09 20.06
C PHE A 134 3.91 19.90 19.20
N TYR A 135 2.63 19.56 19.30
CA TYR A 135 2.00 18.55 18.46
C TYR A 135 0.60 19.00 18.04
N ALA A 136 0.27 18.82 16.77
CA ALA A 136 -1.13 18.76 16.35
C ALA A 136 -1.32 17.61 15.37
N GLY A 137 -2.39 16.84 15.54
CA GLY A 137 -2.65 15.63 14.76
C GLY A 137 -4.11 15.48 14.40
N ALA A 138 -4.40 15.23 13.12
CA ALA A 138 -5.72 14.87 12.62
C ALA A 138 -5.81 13.35 12.40
N PRO A 139 -6.84 12.67 12.91
CA PRO A 139 -6.97 11.22 12.78
C PRO A 139 -7.23 10.79 11.33
N LEU A 140 -6.62 9.69 10.90
CA LEU A 140 -6.90 9.00 9.64
C LEU A 140 -7.91 7.89 9.92
N ARG A 141 -9.18 8.14 9.57
CA ARG A 141 -10.31 7.25 9.85
C ARG A 141 -10.74 6.55 8.56
N THR A 142 -10.77 5.23 8.57
CA THR A 142 -11.27 4.44 7.43
C THR A 142 -12.76 4.70 7.21
N PRO A 143 -13.32 4.33 6.04
CA PRO A 143 -14.76 4.41 5.78
C PRO A 143 -15.63 3.66 6.82
N GLU A 144 -15.08 2.61 7.43
CA GLU A 144 -15.69 1.80 8.48
C GLU A 144 -15.62 2.47 9.87
N GLY A 145 -14.99 3.65 9.97
CA GLY A 145 -14.90 4.45 11.19
C GLY A 145 -13.67 4.18 12.06
N VAL A 146 -12.79 3.28 11.64
CA VAL A 146 -11.62 2.83 12.41
C VAL A 146 -10.46 3.81 12.24
N THR A 147 -9.85 4.29 13.33
CA THR A 147 -8.67 5.18 13.25
C THR A 147 -7.39 4.36 13.13
N ILE A 148 -6.71 4.42 11.99
CA ILE A 148 -5.48 3.66 11.72
C ILE A 148 -4.19 4.47 11.94
N GLY A 149 -4.31 5.79 12.14
CA GLY A 149 -3.17 6.66 12.30
C GLY A 149 -3.54 8.15 12.30
N GLY A 150 -2.61 9.01 11.91
CA GLY A 150 -2.80 10.45 11.87
C GLY A 150 -1.90 11.19 10.87
N LEU A 151 -2.41 12.31 10.36
CA LEU A 151 -1.59 13.37 9.79
C LEU A 151 -1.24 14.36 10.90
N CYS A 152 0.03 14.50 11.24
CA CYS A 152 0.45 15.40 12.30
C CYS A 152 1.52 16.40 11.88
N VAL A 153 1.56 17.52 12.59
CA VAL A 153 2.60 18.53 12.54
C VAL A 153 3.26 18.64 13.91
N ILE A 154 4.57 18.84 13.91
CA ILE A 154 5.39 18.85 15.13
C ILE A 154 6.33 20.05 15.08
N ASP A 155 6.58 20.64 16.25
CA ASP A 155 7.57 21.71 16.42
C ASP A 155 8.44 21.45 17.66
N ILE A 156 9.67 21.97 17.61
CA ILE A 156 10.63 21.99 18.73
C ILE A 156 10.44 23.21 19.63
N LYS A 157 9.50 24.11 19.27
CA LYS A 157 9.08 25.24 20.11
C LYS A 157 7.62 25.07 20.53
N PRO A 158 7.26 25.38 21.79
CA PRO A 158 5.86 25.44 22.18
C PRO A 158 5.10 26.48 21.35
N ARG A 159 3.81 26.25 21.15
CA ARG A 159 2.92 27.19 20.47
C ARG A 159 1.73 27.50 21.38
N PRO A 160 1.84 28.50 22.27
CA PRO A 160 0.79 28.78 23.27
C PRO A 160 -0.60 29.05 22.68
N ALA A 161 -0.66 29.66 21.49
CA ALA A 161 -1.91 29.91 20.78
C ALA A 161 -2.44 28.68 20.01
N GLY A 162 -1.71 27.57 19.98
CA GLY A 162 -2.04 26.38 19.22
C GLY A 162 -2.03 26.61 17.71
N LEU A 163 -2.98 25.96 17.02
CA LEU A 163 -3.26 26.20 15.60
C LEU A 163 -4.47 27.12 15.45
N THR A 164 -4.45 27.96 14.42
CA THR A 164 -5.63 28.73 14.02
C THR A 164 -6.75 27.82 13.52
N GLU A 165 -7.99 28.31 13.50
CA GLU A 165 -9.14 27.55 13.00
C GLU A 165 -8.93 27.06 11.56
N ILE A 166 -8.42 27.93 10.68
CA ILE A 166 -8.08 27.60 9.29
C ILE A 166 -7.02 26.48 9.21
N GLN A 167 -6.00 26.52 10.09
CA GLN A 167 -4.98 25.47 10.12
C GLN A 167 -5.56 24.13 10.57
N GLN A 168 -6.43 24.12 11.58
CA GLN A 168 -7.11 22.90 12.03
C GLN A 168 -8.06 22.35 10.97
N GLU A 169 -8.87 23.21 10.33
CA GLU A 169 -9.73 22.85 9.20
C GLU A 169 -8.94 22.24 8.04
N THR A 170 -7.80 22.85 7.72
CA THR A 170 -6.90 22.35 6.69
C THR A 170 -6.36 20.97 7.06
N LEU A 171 -5.89 20.77 8.29
CA LEU A 171 -5.42 19.45 8.74
C LEU A 171 -6.51 18.38 8.64
N ARG A 172 -7.74 18.68 9.05
CA ARG A 172 -8.89 17.77 8.85
C ARG A 172 -9.11 17.45 7.37
N ALA A 173 -9.09 18.47 6.52
CA ALA A 173 -9.30 18.28 5.09
C ALA A 173 -8.21 17.41 4.46
N LEU A 174 -6.94 17.66 4.79
CA LEU A 174 -5.80 16.86 4.33
C LEU A 174 -5.86 15.42 4.85
N ALA A 175 -6.25 15.20 6.11
CA ALA A 175 -6.45 13.86 6.66
C ALA A 175 -7.54 13.07 5.91
N ARG A 176 -8.66 13.72 5.55
CA ARG A 176 -9.68 13.11 4.67
C ARG A 176 -9.12 12.77 3.28
N GLN A 177 -8.33 13.66 2.68
CA GLN A 177 -7.70 13.40 1.38
C GLN A 177 -6.73 12.22 1.43
N LEU A 178 -5.92 12.12 2.49
CA LEU A 178 -5.01 10.98 2.71
C LEU A 178 -5.78 9.67 2.84
N THR A 179 -6.89 9.67 3.57
CA THR A 179 -7.75 8.48 3.70
C THR A 179 -8.32 8.07 2.34
N MET A 180 -8.83 9.02 1.55
CA MET A 180 -9.32 8.73 0.19
C MET A 180 -8.23 8.18 -0.73
N LEU A 181 -6.98 8.64 -0.59
CA LEU A 181 -5.85 8.08 -1.33
C LEU A 181 -5.52 6.64 -0.90
N LEU A 182 -5.57 6.34 0.41
CA LEU A 182 -5.41 4.98 0.92
C LEU A 182 -6.48 4.05 0.33
N ASP A 183 -7.74 4.49 0.33
CA ASP A 183 -8.86 3.73 -0.23
C ASP A 183 -8.73 3.49 -1.73
N LEU A 184 -8.35 4.54 -2.48
CA LEU A 184 -8.12 4.43 -3.92
C LEU A 184 -7.01 3.44 -4.23
N ARG A 185 -5.92 3.47 -3.45
CA ARG A 185 -4.79 2.53 -3.60
C ARG A 185 -5.23 1.09 -3.33
N ARG A 186 -6.00 0.86 -2.26
CA ARG A 186 -6.57 -0.47 -1.92
C ARG A 186 -7.44 -1.00 -3.06
N LYS A 187 -8.39 -0.19 -3.53
CA LYS A 187 -9.31 -0.55 -4.63
C LYS A 187 -8.58 -0.82 -5.94
N THR A 188 -7.57 -0.03 -6.26
CA THR A 188 -6.76 -0.24 -7.48
C THR A 188 -6.02 -1.57 -7.40
N ALA A 189 -5.37 -1.87 -6.28
CA ALA A 189 -4.67 -3.14 -6.09
C ALA A 189 -5.61 -4.36 -6.16
N GLU A 190 -6.84 -4.22 -5.66
CA GLU A 190 -7.87 -5.25 -5.76
C GLU A 190 -8.32 -5.47 -7.20
N LEU A 191 -8.66 -4.41 -7.93
CA LEU A 191 -9.06 -4.49 -9.33
C LEU A 191 -7.96 -5.10 -10.19
N THR A 192 -6.70 -4.72 -9.98
CA THR A 192 -5.56 -5.29 -10.71
C THR A 192 -5.42 -6.79 -10.42
N ARG A 193 -5.50 -7.24 -9.16
CA ARG A 193 -5.46 -8.68 -8.83
C ARG A 193 -6.55 -9.46 -9.54
N THR A 194 -7.79 -8.98 -9.49
CA THR A 194 -8.93 -9.67 -10.10
C THR A 194 -8.80 -9.72 -11.62
N ALA A 195 -8.36 -8.62 -12.25
CA ALA A 195 -8.11 -8.58 -13.68
C ALA A 195 -7.00 -9.55 -14.11
N THR A 196 -5.88 -9.60 -13.37
CA THR A 196 -4.79 -10.54 -13.65
C THR A 196 -5.23 -11.99 -13.46
N ALA A 197 -5.93 -12.32 -12.37
CA ALA A 197 -6.42 -13.68 -12.13
C ALA A 197 -7.40 -14.14 -13.23
N THR A 198 -8.29 -13.25 -13.67
CA THR A 198 -9.23 -13.54 -14.76
C THR A 198 -8.48 -13.75 -16.08
N ALA A 199 -7.50 -12.89 -16.41
CA ALA A 199 -6.71 -13.01 -17.63
C ALA A 199 -5.87 -14.30 -17.66
N THR A 200 -5.31 -14.73 -16.54
CA THR A 200 -4.60 -16.01 -16.46
C THR A 200 -5.55 -17.19 -16.64
N ALA A 201 -6.72 -17.17 -15.98
CA ALA A 201 -7.71 -18.23 -16.11
C ALA A 201 -8.25 -18.36 -17.54
N THR A 202 -8.53 -17.24 -18.21
CA THR A 202 -8.98 -17.27 -19.61
C THR A 202 -7.88 -17.75 -20.56
N ALA A 203 -6.63 -17.34 -20.35
CA ALA A 203 -5.49 -17.82 -21.15
C ALA A 203 -5.29 -19.34 -20.98
N THR A 204 -5.37 -19.86 -19.76
CA THR A 204 -5.29 -21.31 -19.50
C THR A 204 -6.46 -22.06 -20.15
N ALA A 205 -7.70 -21.57 -19.99
CA ALA A 205 -8.86 -22.21 -20.60
C ALA A 205 -8.82 -22.22 -22.13
N VAL A 206 -8.32 -21.15 -22.77
CA VAL A 206 -8.11 -21.10 -24.23
C VAL A 206 -7.06 -22.12 -24.66
N SER A 207 -5.92 -22.17 -23.95
CA SER A 207 -4.84 -23.12 -24.27
C SER A 207 -5.27 -24.58 -24.07
N GLU A 208 -6.03 -24.88 -23.02
CA GLU A 208 -6.60 -26.21 -22.78
C GLU A 208 -7.62 -26.60 -23.87
N SER A 209 -8.50 -25.67 -24.26
CA SER A 209 -9.48 -25.91 -25.33
C SER A 209 -8.79 -26.14 -26.67
N GLU A 210 -7.74 -25.37 -26.99
CA GLU A 210 -6.96 -25.54 -28.21
C GLU A 210 -6.24 -26.90 -28.23
N THR A 211 -5.60 -27.26 -27.12
CA THR A 211 -4.93 -28.56 -26.97
C THR A 211 -5.91 -29.72 -27.13
N ARG A 212 -7.10 -29.59 -26.53
CA ARG A 212 -8.16 -30.60 -26.64
C ARG A 212 -8.67 -30.73 -28.07
N PHE A 213 -8.83 -29.62 -28.80
CA PHE A 213 -9.20 -29.63 -30.22
C PHE A 213 -8.14 -30.33 -31.07
N ARG A 214 -6.86 -29.93 -30.94
CA ARG A 214 -5.75 -30.53 -31.72
C ARG A 214 -5.64 -32.04 -31.46
N ASN A 215 -5.69 -32.47 -30.19
CA ASN A 215 -5.65 -33.89 -29.84
C ASN A 215 -6.80 -34.69 -30.47
N MET A 216 -8.02 -34.16 -30.43
CA MET A 216 -9.18 -34.82 -31.06
C MET A 216 -9.03 -34.86 -32.58
N ALA A 217 -8.61 -33.75 -33.18
CA ALA A 217 -8.53 -33.59 -34.61
C ALA A 217 -7.42 -34.46 -35.24
N ASP A 218 -6.24 -34.50 -34.61
CA ASP A 218 -5.08 -35.27 -35.09
C ASP A 218 -5.30 -36.78 -35.02
N ASN A 219 -6.17 -37.26 -34.12
CA ASN A 219 -6.48 -38.69 -33.97
C ASN A 219 -7.72 -39.15 -34.75
N ALA A 220 -8.46 -38.24 -35.40
CA ALA A 220 -9.62 -38.63 -36.19
C ALA A 220 -9.17 -39.33 -37.50
N PRO A 221 -9.88 -40.36 -37.98
CA PRO A 221 -9.52 -41.08 -39.21
C PRO A 221 -9.94 -40.33 -40.49
N VAL A 222 -10.02 -39.00 -40.44
CA VAL A 222 -10.47 -38.13 -41.54
C VAL A 222 -9.48 -36.96 -41.70
N MET A 223 -9.27 -36.51 -42.93
CA MET A 223 -8.55 -35.26 -43.19
C MET A 223 -9.43 -34.08 -42.75
N MET A 224 -8.87 -33.20 -41.92
CA MET A 224 -9.54 -31.99 -41.45
C MET A 224 -8.64 -30.79 -41.65
N TRP A 225 -9.26 -29.68 -42.05
CA TRP A 225 -8.61 -28.40 -42.21
C TRP A 225 -9.53 -27.29 -41.71
N VAL A 226 -8.92 -26.18 -41.26
CA VAL A 226 -9.63 -24.95 -40.93
C VAL A 226 -9.06 -23.85 -41.80
N THR A 227 -9.94 -23.08 -42.43
CA THR A 227 -9.59 -21.87 -43.16
C THR A 227 -10.29 -20.67 -42.54
N ASP A 228 -9.70 -19.50 -42.72
CA ASP A 228 -10.41 -18.25 -42.51
C ASP A 228 -11.43 -17.98 -43.66
N PRO A 229 -12.22 -16.90 -43.60
CA PRO A 229 -13.17 -16.56 -44.66
C PRO A 229 -12.54 -16.24 -46.03
N SER A 230 -11.22 -16.01 -46.11
CA SER A 230 -10.50 -15.78 -47.37
C SER A 230 -9.99 -17.07 -48.02
N GLY A 231 -10.22 -18.22 -47.39
CA GLY A 231 -9.70 -19.51 -47.82
C GLY A 231 -8.24 -19.77 -47.39
N PHE A 232 -7.65 -18.88 -46.59
CA PHE A 232 -6.32 -19.08 -46.04
C PHE A 232 -6.40 -20.12 -44.92
N CYS A 233 -5.69 -21.24 -45.09
CA CYS A 233 -5.65 -22.36 -44.15
C CYS A 233 -4.81 -22.02 -42.93
N THR A 234 -5.43 -22.18 -41.76
CA THR A 234 -4.86 -21.88 -40.45
C THR A 234 -4.58 -23.14 -39.62
N TYR A 235 -5.11 -24.29 -40.02
CA TYR A 235 -4.86 -25.57 -39.38
C TYR A 235 -5.11 -26.74 -40.33
N LEU A 236 -4.22 -27.73 -40.30
CA LEU A 236 -4.35 -29.04 -40.92
C LEU A 236 -4.07 -30.10 -39.85
N ASN A 237 -4.88 -31.16 -39.79
CA ASN A 237 -4.66 -32.23 -38.83
C ASN A 237 -3.59 -33.24 -39.29
N ALA A 238 -3.09 -34.07 -38.39
CA ALA A 238 -2.06 -35.07 -38.69
C ALA A 238 -2.40 -35.97 -39.90
N ARG A 239 -3.68 -36.39 -40.05
CA ARG A 239 -4.12 -37.21 -41.19
C ARG A 239 -3.96 -36.54 -42.55
N TRP A 240 -4.06 -35.21 -42.63
CA TRP A 240 -3.80 -34.49 -43.87
C TRP A 240 -2.39 -34.76 -44.37
N TYR A 241 -1.40 -34.56 -43.51
CA TYR A 241 0.02 -34.70 -43.88
C TYR A 241 0.38 -36.15 -44.18
N GLU A 242 -0.15 -37.10 -43.42
CA GLU A 242 0.06 -38.54 -43.68
C GLU A 242 -0.49 -38.98 -45.03
N PHE A 243 -1.63 -38.42 -45.45
CA PHE A 243 -2.30 -38.82 -46.69
C PHE A 243 -1.75 -38.09 -47.92
N THR A 244 -1.54 -36.78 -47.82
CA THR A 244 -1.10 -35.93 -48.95
C THR A 244 0.42 -35.96 -49.14
N GLY A 245 1.20 -36.28 -48.09
CA GLY A 245 2.65 -36.22 -48.10
C GLY A 245 3.23 -34.80 -48.03
N GLN A 246 2.38 -33.76 -47.96
CA GLN A 246 2.83 -32.39 -47.78
C GLN A 246 3.53 -32.20 -46.43
N THR A 247 4.52 -31.31 -46.38
CA THR A 247 5.09 -30.82 -45.12
C THR A 247 4.23 -29.70 -44.53
N LEU A 248 4.44 -29.38 -43.25
CA LEU A 248 3.72 -28.30 -42.56
C LEU A 248 3.75 -26.98 -43.36
N ARG A 249 4.95 -26.62 -43.87
CA ARG A 249 5.19 -25.40 -44.64
C ARG A 249 4.50 -25.40 -46.02
N GLU A 250 4.24 -26.57 -46.58
CA GLU A 250 3.63 -26.72 -47.90
C GLU A 250 2.11 -26.71 -47.83
N GLY A 251 1.51 -27.24 -46.76
CA GLY A 251 0.06 -27.28 -46.62
C GLY A 251 -0.57 -25.98 -46.06
N GLU A 252 0.13 -25.23 -45.23
CA GLU A 252 -0.44 -24.02 -44.60
C GLU A 252 -0.71 -22.87 -45.59
N GLY A 253 -1.56 -21.92 -45.20
CA GLY A 253 -1.93 -20.78 -46.03
C GLY A 253 -2.77 -21.19 -47.23
N TYR A 254 -2.34 -20.90 -48.45
CA TYR A 254 -3.03 -21.36 -49.67
C TYR A 254 -2.46 -22.66 -50.25
N GLY A 255 -1.39 -23.21 -49.67
CA GLY A 255 -0.70 -24.38 -50.23
C GLY A 255 -1.47 -25.71 -50.10
N TRP A 256 -2.49 -25.77 -49.23
CA TRP A 256 -3.41 -26.91 -49.16
C TRP A 256 -4.15 -27.15 -50.49
N LEU A 257 -4.37 -26.10 -51.30
CA LEU A 257 -5.01 -26.22 -52.61
C LEU A 257 -4.19 -27.06 -53.59
N ASP A 258 -2.88 -27.19 -53.39
CA ASP A 258 -2.02 -27.99 -54.26
C ASP A 258 -2.25 -29.51 -54.08
N ALA A 259 -2.98 -29.91 -53.05
CA ALA A 259 -3.32 -31.31 -52.75
C ALA A 259 -4.79 -31.69 -53.05
N VAL A 260 -5.63 -30.74 -53.50
CA VAL A 260 -7.07 -30.92 -53.75
C VAL A 260 -7.42 -30.80 -55.22
#